data_AF-Q4JGN7-F1
#
_entry.id   AF-Q4JGN7-F1
#
_cell.length_a   1.000
_cell.length_b   1.000
_cell.length_c   1.000
_cell.angle_alpha   90.00
_cell.angle_beta   90.00
_cell.angle_gamma   90.00
#
_symmetry.space_group_name_H-M   'P 1'
#
loop_
_entity.id
_entity.type
_entity.pdbx_description
1 polymer ?
#
loop_
_entity_poly.entity_id
_entity_poly.type
_entity_poly.pdbx_seq_one_letter_code
_entity_poly.pdbx_strand_id
1 'polypeptide(L)'
;MMGNNLPSANEVINLYRSNNIRRMRLYDPNQAALQALRNSGIELILGVPNSDLQGLATNADTARQWVQRNVLNFWPSVRIKYIAVGNEVSPVGGSSWYAQYVLPAVQNVYQAIRAQGLHDQIKVSTAIDMTLIGNSYPPSQGSFRGDVRSYLDPIIGYLLYASAPLLVNVYPYFSYSGNPRDISLPYALFTSPNVVVRDGQYGYQNLFDAMLDSVHAAIDNTRIGYVEVVVSESGWPSDGGFGATYDNARVYLDNLVRRAGRGSPRRPSKPTETYIFAMFDENQKSPEIEKHFGLFKPSKEKKYPFGFGAQRDAKIVVDEFNATYPLKSDM
;
A
#
# COMPACT_ATOMS: atom_id res chain seq x y z
N MET A 1 -2.74 -12.24 7.76
CA MET A 1 -1.71 -13.14 7.17
C MET A 1 -2.35 -14.50 6.96
N MET A 2 -2.20 -15.08 5.77
CA MET A 2 -2.73 -16.38 5.36
C MET A 2 -1.56 -17.31 5.01
N GLY A 3 -0.85 -17.78 6.03
CA GLY A 3 0.19 -18.79 5.89
C GLY A 3 0.36 -19.61 7.17
N ASN A 4 0.58 -20.92 7.04
CA ASN A 4 0.74 -21.85 8.17
C ASN A 4 2.20 -22.20 8.49
N ASN A 5 3.15 -21.55 7.82
CA ASN A 5 4.58 -21.80 7.91
C ASN A 5 5.39 -20.51 8.21
N LEU A 6 4.72 -19.45 8.64
CA LEU A 6 5.35 -18.15 8.88
C LEU A 6 6.10 -18.12 10.23
N PRO A 7 7.18 -17.32 10.35
CA PRO A 7 7.91 -17.15 11.61
C PRO A 7 7.03 -16.58 12.72
N SER A 8 7.47 -16.73 13.97
CA SER A 8 6.79 -16.12 15.11
C SER A 8 6.80 -14.58 15.02
N ALA A 9 5.82 -13.93 15.65
CA ALA A 9 5.72 -12.46 15.64
C ALA A 9 7.03 -11.77 16.07
N ASN A 10 7.71 -12.26 17.11
CA ASN A 10 8.99 -11.71 17.55
C ASN A 10 10.10 -11.83 16.50
N GLU A 11 10.18 -12.96 15.79
CA GLU A 11 11.13 -13.13 14.70
C GLU A 11 10.84 -12.20 13.53
N VAL A 12 9.57 -11.99 13.21
CA VAL A 12 9.16 -11.01 12.18
C VAL A 12 9.57 -9.60 12.58
N ILE A 13 9.32 -9.17 13.83
CA ILE A 13 9.73 -7.85 14.30
C ILE A 13 11.26 -7.69 14.29
N ASN A 14 12.01 -8.73 14.65
CA ASN A 14 13.47 -8.71 14.53
C ASN A 14 13.93 -8.59 13.08
N LEU A 15 13.25 -9.25 12.14
CA LEU A 15 13.54 -9.18 10.72
C LEU A 15 13.27 -7.77 10.13
N TYR A 16 12.19 -7.11 10.59
CA TYR A 16 11.93 -5.71 10.24
C TYR A 16 13.07 -4.79 10.70
N ARG A 17 13.49 -4.91 11.97
CA ARG A 17 14.58 -4.09 12.53
C ARG A 17 15.91 -4.34 11.81
N SER A 18 16.29 -5.61 11.59
CA SER A 18 17.56 -5.95 10.94
C SER A 18 17.63 -5.50 9.48
N ASN A 19 16.49 -5.30 8.81
CA ASN A 19 16.41 -4.81 7.45
C ASN A 19 16.07 -3.31 7.34
N ASN A 20 16.08 -2.57 8.45
CA ASN A 20 15.72 -1.14 8.50
C ASN A 20 14.30 -0.83 7.98
N ILE A 21 13.36 -1.78 8.11
CA ILE A 21 11.96 -1.57 7.75
C ILE A 21 11.27 -0.88 8.93
N ARG A 22 10.88 0.38 8.73
CA ARG A 22 10.39 1.25 9.81
C ARG A 22 8.88 1.35 9.93
N ARG A 23 8.13 0.74 8.99
CA ARG A 23 6.67 0.79 8.95
C ARG A 23 6.09 -0.58 8.64
N MET A 24 4.99 -0.92 9.30
CA MET A 24 4.28 -2.18 9.16
C MET A 24 2.79 -1.92 8.94
N ARG A 25 2.14 -2.77 8.14
CA ARG A 25 0.69 -2.85 8.05
C ARG A 25 0.23 -4.21 8.56
N LEU A 26 -0.71 -4.22 9.50
CA LEU A 26 -1.45 -5.40 9.93
C LEU A 26 -2.89 -5.27 9.42
N TYR A 27 -3.46 -6.36 8.90
CA TYR A 27 -4.83 -6.39 8.37
C TYR A 27 -5.89 -6.64 9.44
N ASP A 28 -5.46 -7.14 10.59
CA ASP A 28 -6.28 -7.48 11.75
C ASP A 28 -5.50 -7.18 13.05
N PRO A 29 -6.18 -7.00 14.19
CA PRO A 29 -5.53 -6.75 15.48
C PRO A 29 -4.94 -8.03 16.10
N ASN A 30 -3.97 -8.64 15.40
CA ASN A 30 -3.27 -9.82 15.86
C ASN A 30 -2.51 -9.53 17.17
N GLN A 31 -2.98 -10.14 18.27
CA GLN A 31 -2.47 -9.84 19.60
C GLN A 31 -0.99 -10.20 19.76
N ALA A 32 -0.52 -11.30 19.15
CA ALA A 32 0.89 -11.69 19.22
C ALA A 32 1.79 -10.66 18.51
N ALA A 33 1.37 -10.16 17.35
CA ALA A 33 2.08 -9.11 16.62
C ALA A 33 2.10 -7.79 17.41
N LEU A 34 0.96 -7.37 17.97
CA LEU A 34 0.87 -6.16 18.79
C LEU A 34 1.76 -6.24 20.04
N GLN A 35 1.85 -7.40 20.69
CA GLN A 35 2.77 -7.60 21.81
C GLN A 35 4.24 -7.52 21.37
N ALA A 36 4.60 -8.18 20.26
CA ALA A 36 5.96 -8.14 19.72
C ALA A 36 6.41 -6.74 19.25
N LEU A 37 5.45 -5.90 18.85
CA LEU A 37 5.71 -4.53 18.39
C LEU A 37 6.03 -3.54 19.51
N ARG A 38 5.76 -3.87 20.79
CA ARG A 38 6.02 -2.96 21.90
C ARG A 38 7.49 -2.53 21.92
N ASN A 39 7.70 -1.21 22.00
CA ASN A 39 8.99 -0.54 22.03
C ASN A 39 9.91 -0.87 20.83
N SER A 40 9.33 -1.34 19.71
CA SER A 40 10.10 -1.65 18.49
C SER A 40 10.51 -0.42 17.68
N GLY A 41 9.82 0.70 17.87
CA GLY A 41 9.98 1.92 17.07
C GLY A 41 9.35 1.88 15.67
N ILE A 42 8.81 0.73 15.25
CA ILE A 42 8.13 0.53 13.96
C ILE A 42 6.75 1.21 13.99
N GLU A 43 6.47 2.06 13.01
CA GLU A 43 5.15 2.69 12.83
C GLU A 43 4.14 1.67 12.28
N LEU A 44 2.91 1.67 12.79
CA LEU A 44 1.90 0.67 12.45
C LEU A 44 0.66 1.29 11.79
N ILE A 45 0.23 0.70 10.68
CA ILE A 45 -1.15 0.71 10.20
C ILE A 45 -1.86 -0.50 10.79
N LEU A 46 -2.88 -0.27 11.62
CA LEU A 46 -3.69 -1.32 12.22
C LEU A 46 -5.04 -1.44 11.49
N GLY A 47 -5.27 -2.58 10.85
CA GLY A 47 -6.51 -2.87 10.15
C GLY A 47 -7.65 -3.26 11.08
N VAL A 48 -8.85 -2.79 10.74
CA VAL A 48 -10.12 -3.35 11.18
C VAL A 48 -10.59 -4.32 10.11
N PRO A 49 -10.76 -5.62 10.43
CA PRO A 49 -11.31 -6.59 9.49
C PRO A 49 -12.69 -6.18 8.98
N ASN A 50 -13.02 -6.47 7.72
CA ASN A 50 -14.34 -6.16 7.16
C ASN A 50 -15.48 -6.78 8.00
N SER A 51 -15.27 -7.96 8.57
CA SER A 51 -16.23 -8.65 9.47
C SER A 51 -16.63 -7.83 10.70
N ASP A 52 -15.77 -6.93 11.16
CA ASP A 52 -16.02 -6.14 12.37
C ASP A 52 -16.80 -4.85 12.06
N LEU A 53 -16.91 -4.46 10.79
CA LEU A 53 -17.48 -3.18 10.37
C LEU A 53 -18.90 -2.96 10.88
N GLN A 54 -19.77 -3.96 10.75
CA GLN A 54 -21.17 -3.82 11.18
C GLN A 54 -21.28 -3.54 12.69
N GLY A 55 -20.54 -4.27 13.52
CA GLY A 55 -20.57 -4.09 14.97
C GLY A 55 -20.06 -2.71 15.37
N LEU A 56 -18.95 -2.27 14.76
CA LEU A 56 -18.36 -0.95 15.00
C LEU A 56 -19.22 0.20 14.49
N ALA A 57 -19.95 0.00 13.39
CA ALA A 57 -20.84 0.99 12.79
C ALA A 57 -22.11 1.21 13.60
N THR A 58 -22.72 0.11 14.04
CA THR A 58 -24.06 0.12 14.66
C THR A 58 -24.03 0.34 16.17
N ASN A 59 -22.88 0.17 16.82
CA ASN A 59 -22.74 0.32 18.26
C ASN A 59 -21.44 1.05 18.65
N ALA A 60 -21.58 2.29 19.13
CA ALA A 60 -20.45 3.10 19.58
C ALA A 60 -19.68 2.50 20.78
N ASP A 61 -20.34 1.73 21.66
CA ASP A 61 -19.65 1.00 22.74
C ASP A 61 -18.77 -0.11 22.19
N THR A 62 -19.19 -0.78 21.11
CA THR A 62 -18.37 -1.79 20.45
C THR A 62 -17.10 -1.14 19.87
N ALA A 63 -17.22 0.05 19.26
CA ALA A 63 -16.07 0.82 18.80
C ALA A 63 -15.14 1.27 19.93
N ARG A 64 -15.69 1.76 21.05
CA ARG A 64 -14.90 2.10 22.25
C ARG A 64 -14.13 0.90 22.79
N GLN A 65 -14.79 -0.25 22.92
CA GLN A 65 -14.16 -1.48 23.41
C GLN A 65 -13.08 -1.99 22.45
N TRP A 66 -13.32 -1.93 21.14
CA TRP A 66 -12.33 -2.29 20.13
C TRP A 66 -11.09 -1.39 20.23
N VAL A 67 -11.28 -0.07 20.34
CA VAL A 67 -10.18 0.90 20.52
C VAL A 67 -9.44 0.66 21.84
N GLN A 68 -10.14 0.43 22.94
CA GLN A 68 -9.51 0.11 24.22
C GLN A 68 -8.62 -1.13 24.10
N ARG A 69 -9.17 -2.21 23.56
CA ARG A 69 -8.51 -3.52 23.48
C ARG A 69 -7.30 -3.50 22.55
N ASN A 70 -7.45 -2.91 21.37
CA ASN A 70 -6.51 -3.08 20.26
C ASN A 70 -5.58 -1.89 20.06
N VAL A 71 -5.92 -0.72 20.62
CA VAL A 71 -5.13 0.52 20.48
C VAL A 71 -4.61 0.98 21.83
N LEU A 72 -5.49 1.34 22.77
CA LEU A 72 -5.08 2.01 24.01
C LEU A 72 -4.24 1.11 24.92
N ASN A 73 -4.55 -0.19 24.99
CA ASN A 73 -3.74 -1.16 25.74
C ASN A 73 -2.31 -1.32 25.22
N PHE A 74 -2.04 -0.90 23.98
CA PHE A 74 -0.72 -1.00 23.33
C PHE A 74 -0.03 0.36 23.16
N TRP A 75 -0.78 1.45 23.18
CA TRP A 75 -0.27 2.82 23.12
C TRP A 75 0.37 3.25 24.46
N PRO A 76 1.48 4.02 24.48
CA PRO A 76 2.29 4.46 23.32
C PRO A 76 3.40 3.46 22.94
N SER A 77 3.49 2.30 23.60
CA SER A 77 4.58 1.34 23.35
C SER A 77 4.58 0.78 21.92
N VAL A 78 3.41 0.65 21.28
CA VAL A 78 3.28 0.40 19.84
C VAL A 78 2.99 1.74 19.15
N ARG A 79 3.78 2.10 18.14
CA ARG A 79 3.62 3.37 17.40
C ARG A 79 2.52 3.26 16.35
N ILE A 80 1.28 3.14 16.80
CA ILE A 80 0.10 3.11 15.93
C ILE A 80 -0.03 4.50 15.29
N LYS A 81 0.02 4.55 13.96
CA LYS A 81 -0.04 5.79 13.17
C LYS A 81 -1.37 5.93 12.45
N TYR A 82 -1.85 4.83 11.88
CA TYR A 82 -3.10 4.76 11.15
C TYR A 82 -3.96 3.62 11.66
N ILE A 83 -5.28 3.82 11.71
CA ILE A 83 -6.27 2.74 11.81
C ILE A 83 -7.01 2.68 10.47
N ALA A 84 -6.87 1.56 9.77
CA ALA A 84 -7.52 1.32 8.48
C ALA A 84 -8.83 0.56 8.69
N VAL A 85 -9.95 1.28 8.69
CA VAL A 85 -11.29 0.74 8.93
C VAL A 85 -11.83 0.14 7.64
N GLY A 86 -11.68 -1.18 7.51
CA GLY A 86 -11.99 -1.91 6.29
C GLY A 86 -10.88 -1.85 5.24
N ASN A 87 -10.89 -2.85 4.35
CA ASN A 87 -9.96 -2.98 3.23
C ASN A 87 -10.73 -3.38 1.97
N GLU A 88 -10.60 -2.57 0.92
CA GLU A 88 -11.16 -2.85 -0.42
C GLU A 88 -12.66 -3.14 -0.39
N VAL A 89 -13.38 -2.42 0.47
CA VAL A 89 -14.84 -2.46 0.49
C VAL A 89 -15.36 -1.66 -0.69
N SER A 90 -16.10 -2.32 -1.58
CA SER A 90 -16.73 -1.70 -2.73
C SER A 90 -18.24 -1.69 -2.50
N PRO A 91 -18.96 -0.58 -2.80
CA PRO A 91 -20.41 -0.52 -2.71
C PRO A 91 -21.12 -1.32 -3.82
N VAL A 92 -20.35 -1.85 -4.79
CA VAL A 92 -20.83 -2.77 -5.82
C VAL A 92 -20.09 -4.10 -5.75
N GLY A 93 -20.75 -5.18 -6.18
CA GLY A 93 -20.13 -6.52 -6.21
C GLY A 93 -20.09 -7.21 -4.84
N GLY A 94 -19.11 -8.09 -4.65
CA GLY A 94 -19.09 -9.08 -3.55
C GLY A 94 -19.00 -8.50 -2.14
N SER A 95 -18.41 -7.31 -1.97
CA SER A 95 -18.27 -6.64 -0.66
C SER A 95 -19.32 -5.55 -0.41
N SER A 96 -20.30 -5.36 -1.31
CA SER A 96 -21.32 -4.30 -1.26
C SER A 96 -22.07 -4.21 0.07
N TRP A 97 -22.34 -5.35 0.70
CA TRP A 97 -23.06 -5.38 1.97
C TRP A 97 -22.33 -4.67 3.12
N TYR A 98 -20.98 -4.63 3.08
CA TYR A 98 -20.15 -3.96 4.07
C TYR A 98 -20.11 -2.43 3.88
N ALA A 99 -20.39 -1.93 2.67
CA ALA A 99 -20.16 -0.53 2.32
C ALA A 99 -20.93 0.46 3.20
N GLN A 100 -22.18 0.12 3.55
CA GLN A 100 -23.01 0.93 4.45
C GLN A 100 -22.42 1.09 5.86
N TYR A 101 -21.50 0.22 6.26
CA TYR A 101 -20.89 0.22 7.60
C TYR A 101 -19.54 0.92 7.67
N VAL A 102 -18.86 1.18 6.54
CA VAL A 102 -17.50 1.73 6.57
C VAL A 102 -17.47 3.13 7.18
N LEU A 103 -18.26 4.07 6.67
CA LEU A 103 -18.23 5.44 7.19
C LEU A 103 -18.68 5.52 8.66
N PRO A 104 -19.80 4.91 9.09
CA PRO A 104 -20.16 4.93 10.51
C PRO A 104 -19.11 4.27 11.41
N ALA A 105 -18.44 3.19 10.96
CA ALA A 105 -17.34 2.58 11.72
C ALA A 105 -16.12 3.50 11.81
N VAL A 106 -15.71 4.15 10.70
CA VAL A 106 -14.66 5.18 10.69
C VAL A 106 -14.99 6.28 11.70
N GLN A 107 -16.23 6.76 11.70
CA GLN A 107 -16.70 7.80 12.61
C GLN A 107 -16.62 7.37 14.07
N ASN A 108 -17.17 6.20 14.41
CA ASN A 108 -17.17 5.72 15.79
C ASN A 108 -15.76 5.43 16.32
N VAL A 109 -14.88 4.85 15.49
CA VAL A 109 -13.48 4.61 15.86
C VAL A 109 -12.73 5.94 16.01
N TYR A 110 -12.94 6.91 15.11
CA TYR A 110 -12.37 8.25 15.24
C TYR A 110 -12.82 8.95 16.53
N GLN A 111 -14.11 8.92 16.86
CA GLN A 111 -14.59 9.54 18.11
C GLN A 111 -13.99 8.88 19.34
N ALA A 112 -13.82 7.55 19.34
CA ALA A 112 -13.17 6.85 20.45
C ALA A 112 -11.69 7.25 20.62
N ILE A 113 -10.95 7.42 19.51
CA ILE A 113 -9.56 7.92 19.53
C ILE A 113 -9.49 9.40 19.94
N ARG A 114 -10.40 10.22 19.42
CA ARG A 114 -10.49 11.66 19.73
C ARG A 114 -10.84 11.91 21.20
N ALA A 115 -11.71 11.09 21.79
CA ALA A 115 -12.05 11.16 23.22
C ALA A 115 -10.83 10.96 24.14
N GLN A 116 -9.77 10.32 23.65
CA GLN A 116 -8.48 10.17 24.36
C GLN A 116 -7.46 11.25 24.00
N GLY A 117 -7.82 12.24 23.18
CA GLY A 117 -6.89 13.28 22.69
C GLY A 117 -5.86 12.77 21.68
N LEU A 118 -6.03 11.58 21.10
CA LEU A 118 -5.02 10.94 20.25
C LEU A 118 -5.22 11.16 18.74
N HIS A 119 -6.27 11.87 18.33
CA HIS A 119 -6.65 12.06 16.92
C HIS A 119 -5.60 12.78 16.04
N ASP A 120 -4.64 13.49 16.62
CA ASP A 120 -3.50 14.06 15.87
C ASP A 120 -2.32 13.10 15.70
N GLN A 121 -2.26 12.07 16.54
CA GLN A 121 -1.20 11.07 16.57
C GLN A 121 -1.61 9.78 15.85
N ILE A 122 -2.89 9.42 15.94
CA ILE A 122 -3.48 8.22 15.36
C ILE A 122 -4.61 8.64 14.42
N LYS A 123 -4.35 8.64 13.11
CA LYS A 123 -5.36 9.01 12.11
C LYS A 123 -6.22 7.78 11.76
N VAL A 124 -7.53 7.97 11.71
CA VAL A 124 -8.49 6.90 11.35
C VAL A 124 -8.91 7.12 9.91
N SER A 125 -8.82 6.08 9.10
CA SER A 125 -9.13 6.14 7.66
C SER A 125 -9.68 4.80 7.17
N THR A 126 -9.81 4.61 5.87
CA THR A 126 -10.18 3.36 5.21
C THR A 126 -9.24 3.12 4.02
N ALA A 127 -9.05 1.85 3.64
CA ALA A 127 -8.22 1.48 2.49
C ALA A 127 -9.09 1.09 1.29
N ILE A 128 -8.86 1.73 0.15
CA ILE A 128 -9.53 1.43 -1.12
C ILE A 128 -8.55 0.85 -2.14
N ASP A 129 -9.07 0.22 -3.19
CA ASP A 129 -8.30 -0.17 -4.36
C ASP A 129 -8.66 0.68 -5.60
N MET A 130 -7.91 0.45 -6.67
CA MET A 130 -8.04 1.19 -7.93
C MET A 130 -9.32 0.85 -8.72
N THR A 131 -10.08 -0.19 -8.38
CA THR A 131 -11.34 -0.55 -9.07
C THR A 131 -12.47 0.46 -8.83
N LEU A 132 -12.32 1.34 -7.83
CA LEU A 132 -13.24 2.45 -7.59
C LEU A 132 -12.98 3.67 -8.49
N ILE A 133 -11.84 3.70 -9.20
CA ILE A 133 -11.50 4.73 -10.18
C ILE A 133 -12.15 4.38 -11.53
N GLY A 134 -12.88 5.33 -12.11
CA GLY A 134 -13.58 5.18 -13.38
C GLY A 134 -12.72 5.63 -14.55
N ASN A 135 -12.54 6.95 -14.68
CA ASN A 135 -11.55 7.47 -15.61
C ASN A 135 -10.20 7.56 -14.90
N SER A 136 -9.13 7.10 -15.54
CA SER A 136 -7.76 7.18 -15.03
C SER A 136 -6.76 7.66 -16.10
N TYR A 137 -7.22 7.94 -17.32
CA TYR A 137 -6.35 8.34 -18.43
C TYR A 137 -6.90 9.54 -19.22
N PRO A 138 -6.08 10.58 -19.45
CA PRO A 138 -4.80 10.83 -18.79
C PRO A 138 -5.01 11.07 -17.28
N PRO A 139 -3.96 10.97 -16.43
CA PRO A 139 -4.12 11.06 -14.98
C PRO A 139 -4.87 12.30 -14.48
N SER A 140 -4.75 13.46 -15.13
CA SER A 140 -5.49 14.68 -14.79
C SER A 140 -7.02 14.55 -14.89
N GLN A 141 -7.52 13.58 -15.65
CA GLN A 141 -8.94 13.28 -15.76
C GLN A 141 -9.40 12.20 -14.78
N GLY A 142 -8.53 11.78 -13.86
CA GLY A 142 -8.83 10.82 -12.81
C GLY A 142 -10.16 11.14 -12.11
N SER A 143 -11.08 10.18 -12.04
CA SER A 143 -12.37 10.36 -11.39
C SER A 143 -12.85 9.05 -10.77
N PHE A 144 -13.48 9.13 -9.59
CA PHE A 144 -14.20 7.97 -9.05
C PHE A 144 -15.36 7.60 -9.98
N ARG A 145 -15.66 6.30 -10.08
CA ARG A 145 -16.83 5.85 -10.87
C ARG A 145 -18.11 6.46 -10.32
N GLY A 146 -19.04 6.82 -11.20
CA GLY A 146 -20.30 7.46 -10.81
C GLY A 146 -21.13 6.63 -9.83
N ASP A 147 -21.12 5.30 -9.97
CA ASP A 147 -21.89 4.35 -9.17
C ASP A 147 -21.29 4.05 -7.78
N VAL A 148 -20.11 4.59 -7.45
CA VAL A 148 -19.48 4.46 -6.13
C VAL A 148 -19.40 5.78 -5.36
N ARG A 149 -19.77 6.91 -5.98
CA ARG A 149 -19.63 8.24 -5.38
C ARG A 149 -20.48 8.46 -4.14
N SER A 150 -21.69 7.89 -4.09
CA SER A 150 -22.56 7.97 -2.90
C SER A 150 -21.91 7.33 -1.66
N TYR A 151 -20.98 6.41 -1.86
CA TYR A 151 -20.18 5.78 -0.83
C TYR A 151 -18.88 6.56 -0.54
N LEU A 152 -18.13 6.96 -1.57
CA LEU A 152 -16.82 7.59 -1.39
C LEU A 152 -16.88 9.07 -1.00
N ASP A 153 -17.77 9.87 -1.59
CA ASP A 153 -17.80 11.32 -1.37
C ASP A 153 -17.99 11.65 0.13
N PRO A 154 -18.91 11.01 0.88
CA PRO A 154 -19.02 11.20 2.33
C PRO A 154 -17.78 10.75 3.11
N ILE A 155 -17.09 9.69 2.68
CA ILE A 155 -15.83 9.24 3.28
C ILE A 155 -14.75 10.30 3.09
N ILE A 156 -14.58 10.83 1.87
CA ILE A 156 -13.62 11.91 1.58
C ILE A 156 -13.91 13.15 2.44
N GLY A 157 -15.18 13.54 2.56
CA GLY A 157 -15.58 14.66 3.42
C GLY A 157 -15.22 14.42 4.89
N TYR A 158 -15.36 13.20 5.37
CA TYR A 158 -14.99 12.86 6.75
C TYR A 158 -13.48 12.83 6.97
N LEU A 159 -12.71 12.29 6.02
CA LEU A 159 -11.25 12.29 6.09
C LEU A 159 -10.68 13.71 6.07
N LEU A 160 -11.27 14.60 5.27
CA LEU A 160 -10.94 16.04 5.30
C LEU A 160 -11.21 16.65 6.68
N TYR A 161 -12.40 16.41 7.26
CA TYR A 161 -12.74 16.87 8.61
C TYR A 161 -11.76 16.35 9.68
N ALA A 162 -11.37 15.08 9.61
CA ALA A 162 -10.47 14.42 10.55
C ALA A 162 -8.98 14.73 10.28
N SER A 163 -8.66 15.46 9.20
CA SER A 163 -7.28 15.64 8.71
C SER A 163 -6.54 14.29 8.59
N ALA A 164 -7.23 13.28 8.07
CA ALA A 164 -6.73 11.93 7.85
C ALA A 164 -6.45 11.69 6.35
N PRO A 165 -5.41 10.91 6.00
CA PRO A 165 -5.18 10.55 4.60
C PRO A 165 -6.18 9.49 4.14
N LEU A 166 -6.35 9.32 2.84
CA LEU A 166 -6.95 8.12 2.24
C LEU A 166 -5.86 7.07 2.01
N LEU A 167 -6.12 5.82 2.40
CA LEU A 167 -5.21 4.71 2.12
C LEU A 167 -5.63 4.08 0.78
N VAL A 168 -4.66 3.84 -0.10
CA VAL A 168 -4.92 3.30 -1.44
C VAL A 168 -3.95 2.18 -1.79
N ASN A 169 -4.50 1.06 -2.23
CA ASN A 169 -3.76 -0.07 -2.74
C ASN A 169 -3.49 0.14 -4.24
N VAL A 170 -2.21 0.33 -4.61
CA VAL A 170 -1.79 0.70 -5.98
C VAL A 170 -0.88 -0.37 -6.56
N TYR A 171 -1.38 -1.11 -7.55
CA TYR A 171 -0.68 -2.23 -8.18
C TYR A 171 -0.55 -2.05 -9.71
N PRO A 172 0.55 -1.47 -10.21
CA PRO A 172 0.88 -1.44 -11.64
C PRO A 172 0.86 -2.82 -12.29
N TYR A 173 1.20 -3.88 -11.54
CA TYR A 173 1.16 -5.27 -12.00
C TYR A 173 -0.21 -5.63 -12.60
N PHE A 174 -1.31 -5.41 -11.89
CA PHE A 174 -2.63 -5.84 -12.35
C PHE A 174 -3.11 -5.07 -13.59
N SER A 175 -2.76 -3.78 -13.68
CA SER A 175 -3.00 -2.99 -14.90
C SER A 175 -2.21 -3.53 -16.08
N TYR A 176 -0.92 -3.83 -15.89
CA TYR A 176 -0.08 -4.45 -16.93
C TYR A 176 -0.60 -5.83 -17.35
N SER A 177 -0.83 -6.74 -16.41
CA SER A 177 -1.26 -8.11 -16.72
C SER A 177 -2.65 -8.16 -17.36
N GLY A 178 -3.53 -7.22 -17.02
CA GLY A 178 -4.88 -7.10 -17.58
C GLY A 178 -4.93 -6.41 -18.93
N ASN A 179 -3.95 -5.57 -19.27
CA ASN A 179 -3.86 -4.90 -20.57
C ASN A 179 -2.40 -4.77 -21.08
N PRO A 180 -1.72 -5.90 -21.37
CA PRO A 180 -0.32 -5.88 -21.78
C PRO A 180 -0.11 -5.35 -23.21
N ARG A 181 -1.20 -5.15 -23.96
CA ARG A 181 -1.18 -4.55 -25.30
C ARG A 181 -0.91 -3.05 -25.23
N ASP A 182 -1.60 -2.35 -24.33
CA ASP A 182 -1.50 -0.89 -24.24
C ASP A 182 -0.57 -0.43 -23.10
N ILE A 183 -0.37 -1.27 -22.09
CA ILE A 183 0.55 -1.01 -20.98
C ILE A 183 1.81 -1.83 -21.20
N SER A 184 2.92 -1.15 -21.48
CA SER A 184 4.21 -1.82 -21.65
C SER A 184 4.81 -2.24 -20.31
N LEU A 185 5.53 -3.36 -20.32
CA LEU A 185 6.24 -3.83 -19.12
C LEU A 185 7.24 -2.79 -18.58
N PRO A 186 8.06 -2.09 -19.42
CA PRO A 186 8.95 -1.06 -18.91
C PRO A 186 8.23 0.10 -18.21
N TYR A 187 7.04 0.48 -18.68
CA TYR A 187 6.24 1.51 -18.04
C TYR A 187 5.76 1.06 -16.65
N ALA A 188 5.35 -0.20 -16.52
CA ALA A 188 4.91 -0.79 -15.25
C ALA A 188 6.05 -1.05 -14.25
N LEU A 189 7.28 -1.31 -14.74
CA LEU A 189 8.47 -1.64 -13.94
C LEU A 189 9.36 -0.44 -13.59
N PHE A 190 8.96 0.79 -13.91
CA PHE A 190 9.78 2.01 -13.76
C PHE A 190 11.06 2.04 -14.63
N THR A 191 11.09 1.29 -15.74
CA THR A 191 12.27 1.19 -16.61
C THR A 191 12.07 1.80 -18.00
N SER A 192 10.95 2.50 -18.24
CA SER A 192 10.76 3.24 -19.49
C SER A 192 11.85 4.31 -19.65
N PRO A 193 12.56 4.37 -20.79
CA PRO A 193 13.61 5.37 -21.02
C PRO A 193 13.02 6.77 -21.25
N ASN A 194 11.75 6.86 -21.64
CA ASN A 194 11.08 8.10 -22.01
C ASN A 194 9.76 8.27 -21.27
N VAL A 195 9.26 9.52 -21.26
CA VAL A 195 7.87 9.81 -20.87
C VAL A 195 6.92 9.00 -21.75
N VAL A 196 6.07 8.20 -21.12
CA VAL A 196 5.07 7.34 -21.80
C VAL A 196 3.76 8.09 -21.96
N VAL A 197 3.35 8.84 -20.93
CA VAL A 197 2.13 9.65 -20.96
C VAL A 197 2.48 11.11 -20.73
N ARG A 198 2.13 11.96 -21.69
CA ARG A 198 2.18 13.43 -21.54
C ARG A 198 0.77 13.94 -21.22
N ASP A 199 0.63 14.60 -20.09
CA ASP A 199 -0.63 15.10 -19.55
C ASP A 199 -0.48 16.59 -19.21
N GLY A 200 -0.66 17.43 -20.22
CA GLY A 200 -0.30 18.84 -20.16
C GLY A 200 1.18 19.02 -19.80
N GLN A 201 1.45 19.74 -18.71
CA GLN A 201 2.82 19.95 -18.23
C GLN A 201 3.45 18.71 -17.60
N TYR A 202 2.64 17.75 -17.14
CA TYR A 202 3.12 16.56 -16.43
C TYR A 202 3.53 15.45 -17.41
N GLY A 203 4.65 14.80 -17.12
CA GLY A 203 5.12 13.63 -17.86
C GLY A 203 5.24 12.43 -16.94
N TYR A 204 4.62 11.31 -17.31
CA TYR A 204 4.69 10.07 -16.57
C TYR A 204 5.59 9.08 -17.29
N GLN A 205 6.73 8.78 -16.66
CA GLN A 205 7.68 7.77 -17.13
C GLN A 205 7.36 6.38 -16.56
N ASN A 206 6.56 6.30 -15.50
CA ASN A 206 6.15 5.04 -14.88
C ASN A 206 4.66 5.03 -14.55
N LEU A 207 4.07 3.84 -14.58
CA LEU A 207 2.64 3.64 -14.38
C LEU A 207 2.20 3.93 -12.95
N PHE A 208 3.06 3.68 -11.95
CA PHE A 208 2.75 3.95 -10.55
C PHE A 208 2.42 5.44 -10.32
N ASP A 209 3.23 6.35 -10.86
CA ASP A 209 2.99 7.79 -10.75
C ASP A 209 1.72 8.22 -11.47
N ALA A 210 1.42 7.63 -12.63
CA ALA A 210 0.18 7.91 -13.36
C ALA A 210 -1.06 7.42 -12.59
N MET A 211 -0.98 6.23 -11.99
CA MET A 211 -2.05 5.68 -11.14
C MET A 211 -2.26 6.54 -9.91
N LEU A 212 -1.18 6.90 -9.20
CA LEU A 212 -1.24 7.75 -8.01
C LEU A 212 -1.81 9.14 -8.32
N ASP A 213 -1.40 9.77 -9.42
CA ASP A 213 -1.92 11.07 -9.81
C ASP A 213 -3.37 11.01 -10.33
N SER A 214 -3.83 9.86 -10.85
CA SER A 214 -5.25 9.67 -11.17
C SER A 214 -6.12 9.56 -9.91
N VAL A 215 -5.61 8.98 -8.82
CA VAL A 215 -6.27 9.01 -7.51
C VAL A 215 -6.33 10.44 -6.97
N HIS A 216 -5.23 11.19 -7.06
CA HIS A 216 -5.20 12.60 -6.64
C HIS A 216 -6.22 13.43 -7.42
N ALA A 217 -6.27 13.27 -8.75
CA ALA A 217 -7.27 13.92 -9.58
C ALA A 217 -8.71 13.47 -9.24
N ALA A 218 -8.93 12.20 -8.91
CA ALA A 218 -10.24 11.70 -8.52
C ALA A 218 -10.75 12.34 -7.22
N ILE A 219 -9.87 12.48 -6.23
CA ILE A 219 -10.16 13.22 -4.99
C ILE A 219 -10.47 14.69 -5.30
N ASP A 220 -9.60 15.35 -6.07
CA ASP A 220 -9.77 16.78 -6.39
C ASP A 220 -11.08 17.03 -7.18
N ASN A 221 -11.47 16.10 -8.06
CA ASN A 221 -12.69 16.15 -8.85
C ASN A 221 -13.98 15.94 -8.04
N THR A 222 -13.90 15.45 -6.80
CA THR A 222 -15.05 15.49 -5.87
C THR A 222 -15.44 16.92 -5.50
N ARG A 223 -14.49 17.88 -5.60
CA ARG A 223 -14.60 19.28 -5.14
C ARG A 223 -14.87 19.43 -3.63
N ILE A 224 -14.64 18.38 -2.85
CA ILE A 224 -14.83 18.38 -1.40
C ILE A 224 -13.64 19.04 -0.70
N GLY A 225 -12.42 18.71 -1.13
CA GLY A 225 -11.20 19.31 -0.63
C GLY A 225 -9.99 18.40 -0.79
N TYR A 226 -8.85 18.89 -0.31
CA TYR A 226 -7.59 18.17 -0.38
C TYR A 226 -7.52 17.08 0.70
N VAL A 227 -7.37 15.82 0.26
CA VAL A 227 -7.04 14.69 1.13
C VAL A 227 -5.67 14.13 0.71
N GLU A 228 -4.80 13.91 1.68
CA GLU A 228 -3.50 13.25 1.47
C GLU A 228 -3.72 11.77 1.11
N VAL A 229 -2.83 11.18 0.31
CA VAL A 229 -2.87 9.75 -0.02
C VAL A 229 -1.67 9.05 0.58
N VAL A 230 -1.92 7.91 1.22
CA VAL A 230 -0.90 6.92 1.61
C VAL A 230 -1.10 5.70 0.72
N VAL A 231 -0.03 5.25 0.05
CA VAL A 231 -0.08 4.00 -0.72
C VAL A 231 0.07 2.84 0.27
N SER A 232 -1.06 2.25 0.65
CA SER A 232 -1.13 1.27 1.73
C SER A 232 -0.75 -0.14 1.30
N GLU A 233 -0.68 -0.38 0.00
CA GLU A 233 -0.10 -1.57 -0.62
C GLU A 233 0.43 -1.23 -2.02
N SER A 234 1.55 -1.86 -2.36
CA SER A 234 2.03 -1.99 -3.73
C SER A 234 3.03 -3.13 -3.82
N GLY A 235 3.02 -3.89 -4.90
CA GLY A 235 3.89 -5.05 -5.05
C GLY A 235 3.85 -5.63 -6.45
N TRP A 236 4.69 -6.64 -6.67
CA TRP A 236 4.74 -7.40 -7.91
C TRP A 236 5.04 -8.87 -7.57
N PRO A 237 4.21 -9.82 -8.02
CA PRO A 237 4.36 -11.23 -7.67
C PRO A 237 5.55 -11.87 -8.42
N SER A 238 6.27 -12.76 -7.76
CA SER A 238 7.42 -13.46 -8.37
C SER A 238 7.06 -14.68 -9.21
N ASP A 239 5.82 -15.16 -9.13
CA ASP A 239 5.35 -16.37 -9.82
C ASP A 239 3.81 -16.42 -9.85
N GLY A 240 3.25 -17.43 -10.52
CA GLY A 240 1.83 -17.78 -10.48
C GLY A 240 0.95 -17.08 -11.52
N GLY A 241 1.53 -16.31 -12.45
CA GLY A 241 0.77 -15.63 -13.50
C GLY A 241 1.60 -14.94 -14.58
N PHE A 242 0.91 -14.41 -15.59
CA PHE A 242 1.55 -13.69 -16.69
C PHE A 242 2.30 -12.44 -16.20
N GLY A 243 3.59 -12.33 -16.54
CA GLY A 243 4.44 -11.22 -16.08
C GLY A 243 4.90 -11.32 -14.63
N ALA A 244 4.42 -12.30 -13.87
CA ALA A 244 4.87 -12.61 -12.52
C ALA A 244 6.14 -13.46 -12.59
N THR A 245 7.30 -12.81 -12.48
CA THR A 245 8.61 -13.49 -12.51
C THR A 245 9.49 -12.93 -11.41
N TYR A 246 10.47 -13.73 -10.97
CA TYR A 246 11.48 -13.29 -10.00
C TYR A 246 12.12 -11.96 -10.42
N ASP A 247 12.55 -11.83 -11.68
CA ASP A 247 13.22 -10.64 -12.19
C ASP A 247 12.31 -9.42 -12.26
N ASN A 248 11.06 -9.58 -12.73
CA ASN A 248 10.12 -8.47 -12.77
C ASN A 248 9.80 -7.97 -11.35
N ALA A 249 9.58 -8.89 -10.41
CA ALA A 249 9.35 -8.54 -9.01
C ALA A 249 10.56 -7.82 -8.40
N ARG A 250 11.76 -8.33 -8.63
CA ARG A 250 13.02 -7.71 -8.19
C ARG A 250 13.16 -6.28 -8.72
N VAL A 251 12.95 -6.07 -10.01
CA VAL A 251 13.07 -4.76 -10.67
C VAL A 251 12.00 -3.80 -10.15
N TYR A 252 10.74 -4.23 -10.10
CA TYR A 252 9.64 -3.41 -9.60
C TYR A 252 9.91 -2.92 -8.18
N LEU A 253 10.26 -3.84 -7.27
CA LEU A 253 10.42 -3.55 -5.86
C LEU A 253 11.66 -2.69 -5.56
N ASP A 254 12.80 -2.93 -6.24
CA ASP A 254 13.98 -2.07 -6.10
C ASP A 254 13.67 -0.64 -6.57
N ASN A 255 12.98 -0.50 -7.71
CA ASN A 255 12.62 0.82 -8.24
C ASN A 255 11.56 1.52 -7.39
N LEU A 256 10.58 0.80 -6.85
CA LEU A 256 9.57 1.34 -5.94
C LEU A 256 10.23 1.93 -4.68
N VAL A 257 11.21 1.21 -4.09
CA VAL A 257 11.98 1.71 -2.94
C VAL A 257 12.75 2.99 -3.30
N ARG A 258 13.39 3.04 -4.48
CA ARG A 258 14.09 4.26 -4.96
C ARG A 258 13.13 5.42 -5.20
N ARG A 259 11.90 5.13 -5.65
CA ARG A 259 10.85 6.13 -5.92
C ARG A 259 10.18 6.65 -4.64
N ALA A 260 10.05 5.85 -3.58
CA ALA A 260 9.31 6.21 -2.36
C ALA A 260 9.80 7.51 -1.68
N GLY A 261 11.04 7.93 -1.91
CA GLY A 261 11.60 9.20 -1.41
C GLY A 261 11.15 10.47 -2.16
N ARG A 262 10.21 10.37 -3.10
CA ARG A 262 9.77 11.48 -3.97
C ARG A 262 8.24 11.64 -3.94
N GLY A 263 7.75 12.82 -4.28
CA GLY A 263 6.35 13.02 -4.63
C GLY A 263 6.05 12.57 -6.06
N SER A 264 4.76 12.55 -6.43
CA SER A 264 4.33 12.32 -7.81
C SER A 264 4.51 13.58 -8.67
N PRO A 265 4.42 13.49 -10.01
CA PRO A 265 4.45 14.67 -10.88
C PRO A 265 3.49 15.80 -10.48
N ARG A 266 2.25 15.50 -10.06
CA ARG A 266 1.28 16.52 -9.64
C ARG A 266 1.42 16.94 -8.17
N ARG A 267 1.98 16.08 -7.30
CA ARG A 267 2.21 16.39 -5.88
C ARG A 267 3.69 16.18 -5.51
N PRO A 268 4.63 16.98 -6.07
CA PRO A 268 6.07 16.71 -5.94
C PRO A 268 6.66 17.11 -4.57
N SER A 269 5.96 17.95 -3.80
CA SER A 269 6.50 18.60 -2.60
C SER A 269 6.72 17.68 -1.39
N LYS A 270 6.05 16.52 -1.35
CA LYS A 270 6.14 15.58 -0.23
C LYS A 270 6.34 14.15 -0.76
N PRO A 271 7.26 13.37 -0.16
CA PRO A 271 7.36 11.94 -0.45
C PRO A 271 6.03 11.23 -0.20
N THR A 272 5.63 10.36 -1.12
CA THR A 272 4.48 9.49 -0.92
C THR A 272 4.84 8.39 0.07
N GLU A 273 4.10 8.29 1.17
CA GLU A 273 4.26 7.15 2.08
C GLU A 273 3.72 5.89 1.41
N THR A 274 4.57 4.86 1.31
CA THR A 274 4.29 3.63 0.57
C THR A 274 4.62 2.39 1.38
N TYR A 275 3.71 1.42 1.39
CA TYR A 275 3.86 0.11 2.02
C TYR A 275 3.95 -0.98 0.94
N ILE A 276 5.00 -1.80 1.02
CA ILE A 276 5.17 -2.92 0.09
C ILE A 276 4.33 -4.11 0.55
N PHE A 277 3.55 -4.66 -0.38
CA PHE A 277 2.87 -5.93 -0.21
C PHE A 277 3.74 -7.05 -0.83
N ALA A 278 4.21 -8.05 -0.07
CA ALA A 278 4.10 -8.24 1.39
C ALA A 278 5.41 -8.75 1.99
N MET A 279 5.45 -8.94 3.32
CA MET A 279 6.66 -9.42 3.99
C MET A 279 7.05 -10.84 3.56
N PHE A 280 6.09 -11.74 3.44
CA PHE A 280 6.32 -13.15 3.14
C PHE A 280 5.43 -13.63 2.01
N ASP A 281 5.85 -14.71 1.36
CA ASP A 281 4.96 -15.53 0.54
C ASP A 281 3.93 -16.20 1.45
N GLU A 282 2.66 -16.16 1.07
CA GLU A 282 1.51 -16.55 1.91
C GLU A 282 0.82 -17.77 1.30
N ASN A 283 1.26 -18.97 1.70
CA ASN A 283 0.94 -20.24 1.01
C ASN A 283 -0.54 -20.66 1.05
N GLN A 284 -1.38 -20.04 1.91
CA GLN A 284 -2.81 -20.34 1.99
C GLN A 284 -3.67 -19.36 1.18
N LYS A 285 -3.06 -18.38 0.49
CA LYS A 285 -3.79 -17.47 -0.40
C LYS A 285 -4.24 -18.15 -1.69
N SER A 286 -5.27 -17.58 -2.30
CA SER A 286 -5.81 -17.96 -3.60
C SER A 286 -6.29 -16.68 -4.31
N PRO A 287 -6.15 -16.55 -5.64
CA PRO A 287 -5.55 -17.51 -6.60
C PRO A 287 -4.03 -17.69 -6.46
N GLU A 288 -3.41 -18.59 -7.24
CA GLU A 288 -1.98 -18.99 -7.08
C GLU A 288 -1.02 -17.80 -6.99
N ILE A 289 -1.22 -16.79 -7.84
CA ILE A 289 -0.43 -15.56 -7.85
C ILE A 289 -0.36 -14.83 -6.50
N GLU A 290 -1.42 -14.90 -5.70
CA GLU A 290 -1.53 -14.24 -4.41
C GLU A 290 -0.57 -14.83 -3.37
N LYS A 291 0.01 -16.01 -3.63
CA LYS A 291 0.99 -16.66 -2.75
C LYS A 291 2.40 -16.08 -2.89
N HIS A 292 2.69 -15.34 -3.97
CA HIS A 292 4.07 -15.06 -4.42
C HIS A 292 4.50 -13.58 -4.31
N PHE A 293 3.88 -12.79 -3.44
CA PHE A 293 4.18 -11.36 -3.24
C PHE A 293 5.29 -11.07 -2.20
N GLY A 294 5.84 -12.10 -1.56
CA GLY A 294 6.75 -11.95 -0.43
C GLY A 294 8.09 -11.32 -0.79
N LEU A 295 8.56 -10.44 0.09
CA LEU A 295 9.96 -9.97 0.15
C LEU A 295 10.92 -11.04 0.69
N PHE A 296 10.41 -11.92 1.55
CA PHE A 296 11.12 -13.00 2.18
C PHE A 296 10.38 -14.32 1.97
N LYS A 297 11.12 -15.42 1.94
CA LYS A 297 10.55 -16.75 2.10
C LYS A 297 10.11 -16.94 3.56
N PRO A 298 9.19 -17.87 3.84
CA PRO A 298 8.83 -18.21 5.23
C PRO A 298 10.02 -18.63 6.11
N SER A 299 11.11 -19.11 5.50
CA SER A 299 12.39 -19.39 6.17
C SER A 299 13.17 -18.14 6.65
N LYS A 300 12.64 -16.93 6.44
CA LYS A 300 13.29 -15.62 6.67
C LYS A 300 14.41 -15.29 5.68
N GLU A 301 14.67 -16.16 4.70
CA GLU A 301 15.60 -15.88 3.62
C GLU A 301 15.04 -14.76 2.74
N LYS A 302 15.89 -13.78 2.43
CA LYS A 302 15.52 -12.65 1.59
C LYS A 302 15.42 -13.10 0.14
N LYS A 303 14.31 -12.79 -0.55
CA LYS A 303 14.13 -13.14 -1.96
C LYS A 303 14.94 -12.24 -2.89
N TYR A 304 15.06 -10.95 -2.58
CA TYR A 304 15.64 -9.97 -3.49
C TYR A 304 16.84 -9.21 -2.89
N PRO A 305 17.87 -8.87 -3.69
CA PRO A 305 19.09 -8.21 -3.20
C PRO A 305 18.96 -6.68 -2.97
N PHE A 306 17.76 -6.10 -2.83
CA PHE A 306 17.57 -4.67 -2.50
C PHE A 306 17.36 -4.43 -1.00
N GLY A 307 17.39 -3.18 -0.51
CA GLY A 307 17.31 -2.89 0.92
C GLY A 307 16.74 -1.52 1.21
N PHE A 308 16.27 -1.31 2.45
CA PHE A 308 15.51 -0.13 2.87
C PHE A 308 16.37 0.96 3.55
N GLY A 309 17.70 0.81 3.52
CA GLY A 309 18.63 1.76 4.14
C GLY A 309 18.92 3.00 3.28
N ALA A 310 19.10 4.16 3.92
CA ALA A 310 19.42 5.44 3.30
C ALA A 310 20.87 5.56 2.78
N GLN A 311 21.69 4.54 2.98
CA GLN A 311 23.06 4.47 2.48
C GLN A 311 23.26 3.11 1.83
N ARG A 312 23.48 3.11 0.52
CA ARG A 312 24.10 1.99 -0.18
C ARG A 312 25.31 2.54 -0.89
N ASP A 313 26.47 1.97 -0.57
CA ASP A 313 27.72 2.24 -1.26
C ASP A 313 27.52 2.08 -2.76
N ALA A 314 27.80 3.14 -3.50
CA ALA A 314 27.79 3.16 -4.96
C ALA A 314 28.81 2.18 -5.59
N LYS A 315 29.55 1.41 -4.79
CA LYS A 315 30.62 0.51 -5.23
C LYS A 315 30.15 -0.80 -5.87
N ILE A 316 28.89 -1.22 -5.70
CA ILE A 316 28.44 -2.52 -6.26
C ILE A 316 27.79 -2.38 -7.65
N VAL A 317 27.67 -1.16 -8.21
CA VAL A 317 26.97 -0.96 -9.50
C VAL A 317 27.88 -0.45 -10.63
N VAL A 318 29.20 -0.31 -10.42
CA VAL A 318 30.08 0.30 -11.45
C VAL A 318 31.15 -0.65 -12.02
N ASP A 319 31.48 -1.78 -11.38
CA ASP A 319 32.68 -2.55 -11.80
C ASP A 319 32.42 -3.85 -12.61
N GLU A 320 31.19 -4.19 -13.01
CA GLU A 320 30.95 -5.44 -13.79
C GLU A 320 30.33 -5.28 -15.18
N PHE A 321 30.24 -4.06 -15.74
CA PHE A 321 29.76 -3.87 -17.12
C PHE A 321 30.78 -3.21 -18.05
N ASN A 322 32.06 -3.55 -17.92
CA ASN A 322 33.06 -3.25 -18.96
C ASN A 322 34.02 -4.42 -19.17
N ALA A 323 33.63 -5.37 -20.03
CA ALA A 323 34.55 -6.18 -20.80
C ALA A 323 33.84 -6.80 -22.02
N THR A 324 33.87 -6.09 -23.14
CA THR A 324 33.74 -6.69 -24.47
C THR A 324 34.99 -7.52 -24.77
N TYR A 325 34.84 -8.83 -24.97
CA TYR A 325 35.87 -9.67 -25.57
C TYR A 325 35.62 -9.76 -27.09
N PRO A 326 36.53 -9.31 -27.96
CA PRO A 326 36.49 -9.66 -29.37
C PRO A 326 37.01 -11.09 -29.55
N LEU A 327 36.16 -11.96 -30.10
CA LEU A 327 36.57 -13.26 -30.61
C LEU A 327 37.54 -13.04 -31.76
N LYS A 328 38.78 -13.51 -31.60
CA LYS A 328 39.72 -13.68 -32.72
C LYS A 328 39.09 -14.66 -33.70
N SER A 329 38.99 -14.21 -34.95
CA SER A 329 38.82 -15.03 -36.14
C SER A 329 40.05 -15.93 -36.29
N ASP A 330 39.84 -17.24 -36.35
CA ASP A 330 40.86 -18.18 -36.80
C ASP A 330 41.01 -18.09 -38.34
N MET A 331 42.26 -17.92 -38.77
CA MET A 331 42.78 -18.40 -40.05
C MET A 331 43.07 -19.90 -39.94
#